data_AF-A0AAW5EJ00-F1
#
_entry.id   AF-A0AAW5EJ00-F1
#
_cell.length_a   1.000
_cell.length_b   1.000
_cell.length_c   1.000
_cell.angle_alpha   90.00
_cell.angle_beta   90.00
_cell.angle_gamma   90.00
#
_symmetry.space_group_name_H-M   'P 1'
#
loop_
_entity.id
_entity.type
_entity.pdbx_description
1 polymer ?
#
loop_
_entity_poly.entity_id
_entity_poly.type
_entity_poly.pdbx_seq_one_letter_code
_entity_poly.pdbx_strand_id
1 'polypeptide(L)' 'MDNLISFEIVTPMGVIYQGEVKSVTLPGSEGEFGVLKGHAALVSSLKSGVIDIEKADLNH' A
#
# COMPACT_ATOMS: atom_id res chain seq x y z
N MET A 1 6.29 -3.22 19.19
CA MET A 1 5.00 -2.59 18.81
C MET A 1 4.98 -2.53 17.32
N ASP A 2 4.23 -3.45 16.74
CA ASP A 2 4.34 -3.89 15.35
C ASP A 2 3.53 -2.88 14.54
N ASN A 3 4.23 -1.96 13.89
CA ASN A 3 3.62 -0.87 13.13
C ASN A 3 3.35 -1.28 11.69
N LEU A 4 2.71 -2.42 11.50
CA LEU A 4 2.45 -3.03 10.20
C LEU A 4 0.98 -2.88 9.81
N ILE A 5 0.75 -2.74 8.50
CA ILE A 5 -0.55 -2.76 7.85
C ILE A 5 -0.61 -3.95 6.90
N SER A 6 -1.75 -4.62 6.84
CA SER A 6 -2.03 -5.69 5.88
C SER A 6 -2.31 -5.06 4.51
N PHE A 7 -1.48 -5.38 3.51
CA PHE A 7 -1.58 -4.80 2.18
C PHE A 7 -1.74 -5.90 1.13
N GLU A 8 -2.75 -5.71 0.26
CA GLU A 8 -3.12 -6.66 -0.79
C GLU A 8 -3.39 -5.91 -2.10
N ILE A 9 -2.86 -6.44 -3.20
CA ILE A 9 -3.13 -5.93 -4.55
C ILE A 9 -3.94 -6.98 -5.30
N VAL A 10 -5.13 -6.58 -5.73
CA VAL A 10 -6.07 -7.43 -6.47
C VAL A 10 -6.25 -6.93 -7.90
N THR A 11 -6.34 -7.87 -8.83
CA THR A 11 -6.61 -7.63 -10.25
C THR A 11 -7.81 -8.49 -10.69
N PRO A 12 -8.42 -8.25 -11.86
CA PRO A 12 -9.48 -9.11 -12.38
C PRO A 12 -9.06 -10.58 -12.55
N MET A 13 -7.75 -10.86 -12.66
CA MET A 13 -7.20 -12.21 -12.78
C MET A 13 -6.94 -12.88 -11.42
N GLY A 14 -6.95 -12.12 -10.33
CA GLY A 14 -6.68 -12.59 -8.97
C GLY A 14 -5.80 -11.66 -8.15
N VAL A 15 -5.43 -12.10 -6.95
CA VAL A 15 -4.51 -11.41 -6.05
C VAL A 15 -3.10 -11.55 -6.60
N ILE A 16 -2.42 -10.43 -6.85
CA ILE A 16 -1.04 -10.41 -7.37
C ILE A 16 0.00 -10.14 -6.28
N TYR A 17 -0.43 -9.60 -5.14
CA TYR A 17 0.45 -9.32 -4.01
C TYR A 17 -0.34 -9.36 -2.69
N GLN A 18 0.24 -9.95 -1.65
CA GLN A 18 -0.30 -9.97 -0.29
C GLN A 18 0.86 -10.01 0.70
N GLY A 19 0.86 -9.11 1.69
CA GLY A 19 1.87 -9.11 2.75
C GLY A 19 1.71 -7.97 3.75
N GLU A 20 2.51 -8.04 4.82
CA GLU A 20 2.58 -6.99 5.84
C GLU A 20 3.64 -5.94 5.49
N VAL A 21 3.25 -4.67 5.57
CA VAL A 21 4.09 -3.52 5.16
C VAL A 21 4.01 -2.43 6.22
N LYS A 22 5.04 -1.59 6.35
CA LYS A 22 5.06 -0.46 7.29
C LYS A 22 4.32 0.75 6.76
N SER A 23 4.54 1.04 5.48
CA SER A 23 3.98 2.19 4.77
C SER A 23 3.86 1.87 3.29
N VAL A 24 2.87 2.45 2.63
CA VAL A 24 2.72 2.36 1.17
C VAL A 24 2.45 3.73 0.58
N THR A 25 3.09 4.04 -0.54
CA THR A 25 2.82 5.26 -1.31
C THR A 25 2.19 4.86 -2.63
N LEU A 26 1.03 5.45 -2.90
CA LEU A 26 0.18 5.10 -4.02
C LEU A 26 -0.08 6.33 -4.90
N PRO A 27 -0.07 6.18 -6.22
CA PRO A 27 -0.42 7.25 -7.14
C PRO A 27 -1.96 7.31 -7.26
N GLY A 28 -2.59 8.15 -6.45
CA GLY A 28 -4.02 8.47 -6.59
C GLY A 28 -4.30 9.32 -7.83
N SER A 29 -5.56 9.33 -8.26
CA SER A 29 -6.02 10.14 -9.40
C SER A 29 -5.87 11.64 -9.16
N GLU A 30 -6.05 12.10 -7.91
CA GLU A 30 -5.87 13.51 -7.51
C GLU A 30 -4.42 13.87 -7.11
N GLY A 31 -3.54 12.88 -6.93
CA GLY A 31 -2.19 13.09 -6.43
C GLY A 31 -1.62 11.83 -5.75
N GLU A 32 -0.38 11.91 -5.31
CA GLU A 32 0.28 10.82 -4.58
C GLU A 32 -0.11 10.88 -3.10
N PHE A 33 -0.42 9.73 -2.50
CA PHE A 33 -0.74 9.65 -1.08
C PHE A 33 -0.07 8.44 -0.42
N GLY A 34 0.33 8.63 0.84
CA GLY A 34 0.94 7.61 1.68
C GLY A 34 -0.04 7.07 2.72
N VAL A 35 -0.07 5.76 2.92
CA VAL A 35 -0.88 5.09 3.94
C VAL A 35 0.04 4.50 5.00
N LEU A 36 -0.15 4.94 6.25
CA LEU A 36 0.59 4.53 7.44
C LEU A 36 -0.34 3.86 8.45
N LYS A 37 0.23 3.26 9.50
CA LYS A 37 -0.55 2.73 10.61
C LYS A 37 -1.43 3.81 11.26
N GLY A 38 -2.73 3.51 11.38
CA GLY A 38 -3.71 4.43 11.97
C GLY A 38 -4.37 5.38 10.98
N HIS A 39 -4.11 5.23 9.67
CA HIS A 39 -4.83 5.97 8.64
C HIS A 39 -6.31 5.56 8.59
N ALA A 40 -7.19 6.53 8.32
CA ALA A 40 -8.62 6.29 8.18
C ALA A 40 -8.94 5.46 6.93
N ALA A 41 -10.12 4.81 6.92
CA ALA A 41 -10.60 4.14 5.72
C ALA A 41 -10.79 5.16 4.58
N LEU A 42 -10.09 4.95 3.47
CA LEU A 42 -10.13 5.80 2.29
C LEU A 42 -10.39 4.92 1.07
N VAL A 43 -11.28 5.37 0.19
CA VAL A 43 -11.48 4.79 -1.14
C VAL A 43 -11.10 5.86 -2.14
N SER A 44 -10.13 5.55 -3.01
CA SER A 44 -9.67 6.46 -4.06
C SER A 44 -9.40 5.71 -5.34
N SER A 45 -9.52 6.43 -6.46
CA SER A 45 -9.11 5.90 -7.77
C SER A 45 -7.60 6.03 -7.92
N LEU A 46 -6.96 4.99 -8.45
CA LEU A 46 -5.52 4.97 -8.70
C LEU A 46 -5.26 5.32 -10.17
N LYS A 47 -4.20 6.10 -10.41
CA LYS A 47 -3.68 6.33 -11.78
C LYS A 47 -2.57 5.33 -12.08
N SER A 48 -2.30 5.12 -13.37
CA SER A 48 -1.11 4.39 -13.81
C SER A 48 0.15 5.13 -13.33
N GLY A 49 1.00 4.42 -12.61
CA GLY A 49 2.20 4.99 -12.01
C GLY A 49 3.00 3.95 -11.22
N VAL A 50 3.98 4.45 -10.46
CA VAL A 50 4.83 3.63 -9.58
C VAL A 50 4.16 3.53 -8.22
N ILE A 51 4.21 2.34 -7.62
CA ILE A 51 3.74 2.09 -6.25
C ILE A 51 4.97 1.76 -5.42
N ASP A 52 5.20 2.52 -4.36
CA ASP A 52 6.31 2.31 -3.44
C ASP A 52 5.78 1.61 -2.18
N ILE A 53 6.36 0.45 -1.89
CA ILE A 53 5.93 -0.41 -0.78
C ILE A 53 7.10 -0.56 0.18
N GLU A 54 6.96 0.01 1.37
CA GLU A 54 7.91 -0.18 2.45
C GLU A 54 7.55 -1.44 3.24
N LYS A 55 8.16 -2.57 2.86
CA LYS A 55 7.94 -3.84 3.54
C LYS A 55 8.43 -3.79 4.99
N ALA A 56 7.86 -4.63 5.84
CA ALA A 56 8.32 -4.85 7.21
C ALA A 56 9.74 -5.43 7.31
N ASP A 57 10.33 -5.83 6.17
CA ASP A 57 11.48 -6.71 6.11
C ASP A 57 12.75 -6.07 6.69
N LEU A 58 13.33 -6.82 7.60
CA LEU A 58 14.44 -6.50 8.49
C LEU A 58 15.77 -6.80 7.78
N ASN A 59 15.93 -6.40 6.52
CA ASN A 59 17.15 -6.68 5.78
C ASN A 59 18.09 -5.47 5.77
N HIS A 60 18.98 -5.47 6.76
CA HIS A 60 20.21 -4.69 6.82
C HIS A 60 21.07 -4.85 5.56
#